data_AF-A0A368WAK8-F1
#
_entry.id   AF-A0A368WAK8-F1
#
_cell.length_a   1.000
_cell.length_b   1.000
_cell.length_c   1.000
_cell.angle_alpha   90.00
_cell.angle_beta   90.00
_cell.angle_gamma   90.00
#
_symmetry.space_group_name_H-M   'P 1'
#
loop_
_entity.id
_entity.type
_entity.pdbx_description
1 polymer ?
#
loop_
_entity_poly.entity_id
_entity_poly.type
_entity_poly.pdbx_seq_one_letter_code
_entity_poly.pdbx_strand_id
1 'polypeptide(L)'
;MNVVNVFKAEERKDKISVLARNNQPEIKCSHCDNPAEYICPDCIYNGLGWYCSDCLDKHEENNCMWDSKNLLPVVNSPRVGVCAYTGNKKDNVK
;
A
#
# COMPACT_ATOMS: atom_id res chain seq x y z
N MET A 1 32.23 0.42 2.04
CA MET A 1 31.16 0.16 3.02
C MET A 1 31.80 -0.67 4.12
N ASN A 2 31.99 -0.09 5.31
CA ASN A 2 32.71 -0.76 6.39
C ASN A 2 31.69 -1.25 7.41
N VAL A 3 31.61 -2.57 7.59
CA VAL A 3 30.78 -3.17 8.63
C VAL A 3 31.47 -2.92 9.97
N VAL A 4 30.81 -2.16 10.85
CA VAL A 4 31.33 -1.80 12.18
C VAL A 4 31.01 -2.85 13.24
N ASN A 5 29.97 -3.67 13.06
CA ASN A 5 29.67 -4.79 13.95
C ASN A 5 28.69 -5.79 13.28
N VAL A 6 28.75 -7.05 13.70
CA VAL A 6 27.80 -8.11 13.34
C VAL A 6 27.32 -8.77 14.63
N PHE A 7 26.01 -8.78 14.84
CA PHE A 7 25.39 -9.52 15.93
C PHE A 7 24.79 -10.82 15.40
N LYS A 8 25.17 -11.95 16.00
CA LYS A 8 24.54 -13.25 15.75
C LYS A 8 23.63 -13.58 16.93
N ALA A 9 22.32 -13.62 16.68
CA ALA A 9 21.37 -14.07 17.69
C ALA A 9 21.56 -15.55 18.02
N GLU A 10 21.26 -15.94 19.26
CA GLU A 10 21.27 -17.35 19.68
C GLU A 10 20.22 -18.16 18.92
N GLU A 11 20.51 -19.44 18.67
CA GLU A 11 19.55 -20.35 18.05
C GLU A 11 18.38 -20.62 19.00
N ARG A 12 17.16 -20.40 18.50
CA ARG A 12 15.95 -20.70 19.29
C ARG A 12 15.76 -22.22 19.34
N LYS A 13 15.50 -22.75 20.53
CA LYS A 13 15.15 -24.17 20.74
C LYS A 13 13.76 -24.50 20.22
N ASP A 14 12.83 -23.55 20.30
CA ASP A 14 11.44 -23.73 19.90
C ASP A 14 11.17 -23.32 18.45
N LYS A 15 10.25 -24.05 17.80
CA LYS A 15 9.77 -23.69 16.46
C LYS A 15 8.99 -22.38 16.49
N ILE A 16 9.25 -21.50 15.53
CA ILE A 16 8.46 -20.29 15.31
C ILE A 16 7.10 -20.70 14.74
N SER A 17 6.02 -20.23 15.36
CA SER A 17 4.66 -20.35 14.85
C SER A 17 4.10 -18.96 14.50
N VAL A 18 3.40 -18.86 13.38
CA VAL A 18 2.72 -17.62 12.96
C VAL A 18 1.34 -17.60 13.60
N LEU A 19 1.11 -16.65 14.51
CA LEU A 19 -0.16 -16.55 15.25
C LEU A 19 -1.30 -15.97 14.39
N ALA A 20 -0.98 -15.02 13.52
CA ALA A 20 -1.94 -14.37 12.64
C ALA A 20 -1.25 -13.79 11.40
N ARG A 21 -2.00 -13.67 10.29
CA ARG A 21 -1.64 -12.89 9.11
C ARG A 21 -2.82 -12.05 8.68
N ASN A 22 -2.56 -10.91 8.08
CA ASN A 22 -3.62 -10.12 7.48
C ASN A 22 -4.12 -10.84 6.22
N ASN A 23 -5.44 -10.98 6.09
CA ASN A 23 -6.05 -11.37 4.82
C ASN A 23 -6.16 -10.11 3.98
N GLN A 24 -5.57 -10.12 2.79
CA GLN A 24 -5.67 -8.99 1.88
C GLN A 24 -7.13 -8.86 1.42
N PRO A 25 -7.78 -7.70 1.60
CA PRO A 25 -9.12 -7.50 1.06
C PRO A 25 -9.08 -7.52 -0.46
N GLU A 26 -10.15 -8.00 -1.08
CA GLU A 26 -10.35 -7.81 -2.52
C GLU A 26 -10.59 -6.33 -2.79
N ILE A 27 -9.77 -5.77 -3.66
CA ILE A 27 -9.87 -4.39 -4.11
C ILE A 27 -10.15 -4.43 -5.60
N LYS A 28 -11.27 -3.85 -6.03
CA LYS A 28 -11.66 -3.82 -7.44
C LYS A 28 -11.07 -2.59 -8.14
N CYS A 29 -10.82 -2.73 -9.44
CA CYS A 29 -10.55 -1.60 -10.32
C CYS A 29 -11.71 -0.59 -10.28
N SER A 30 -11.41 0.70 -10.41
CA SER A 30 -12.43 1.76 -10.42
C SER A 30 -13.19 1.82 -11.76
N HIS A 31 -12.69 1.14 -12.80
CA HIS A 31 -13.18 1.24 -14.17
C HIS A 31 -13.69 -0.08 -14.77
N CYS A 32 -13.55 -1.20 -14.04
CA CYS A 32 -14.02 -2.53 -14.42
C CYS A 32 -14.10 -3.43 -13.17
N ASP A 33 -14.51 -4.69 -13.33
CA ASP A 33 -14.64 -5.64 -12.21
C ASP A 33 -13.37 -6.44 -11.89
N ASN A 34 -12.27 -6.22 -12.62
CA ASN A 34 -11.01 -6.93 -12.37
C ASN A 34 -10.36 -6.48 -11.05
N PRO A 35 -9.58 -7.35 -10.38
CA PRO A 35 -8.79 -6.96 -9.22
C PRO A 35 -7.83 -5.82 -9.53
N ALA A 36 -7.72 -4.86 -8.62
CA ALA A 36 -6.76 -3.77 -8.72
C ALA A 36 -5.35 -4.25 -8.39
N GLU A 37 -4.39 -3.79 -9.18
CA GLU A 37 -2.96 -4.05 -9.03
C GLU A 37 -2.19 -2.79 -8.64
N TYR A 38 -2.77 -1.62 -8.95
CA TYR A 38 -2.15 -0.32 -8.75
C TYR A 38 -3.12 0.66 -8.06
N ILE A 39 -2.52 1.63 -7.37
CA ILE A 39 -3.22 2.78 -6.79
C ILE A 39 -2.51 4.10 -7.10
N CYS A 40 -3.29 5.09 -7.52
CA CYS A 40 -2.89 6.49 -7.50
C CYS A 40 -3.27 7.12 -6.14
N PRO A 41 -2.28 7.55 -5.33
CA PRO A 41 -2.55 8.10 -3.99
C PRO A 41 -3.17 9.50 -4.01
N ASP A 42 -3.33 10.11 -5.19
CA ASP A 42 -4.06 11.37 -5.38
C ASP A 42 -5.50 11.10 -5.83
N CYS A 43 -5.69 10.33 -6.91
CA CYS A 43 -7.03 9.97 -7.42
C CYS A 43 -7.87 9.15 -6.43
N ILE A 44 -7.25 8.48 -5.44
CA ILE A 44 -7.98 7.74 -4.39
C ILE A 44 -8.99 8.63 -3.65
N TYR A 45 -8.68 9.93 -3.47
CA TYR A 45 -9.57 10.86 -2.77
C TYR A 45 -10.80 11.27 -3.60
N ASN A 46 -10.78 10.99 -4.91
CA ASN A 46 -11.91 11.21 -5.83
C ASN A 46 -12.66 9.91 -6.17
N GLY A 47 -12.32 8.78 -5.54
CA GLY A 47 -12.93 7.48 -5.81
C GLY A 47 -12.47 6.81 -7.10
N LEU A 48 -11.45 7.35 -7.78
CA LEU A 48 -10.90 6.86 -9.06
C LEU A 48 -9.44 6.40 -8.88
N GLY A 49 -9.09 5.90 -7.69
CA GLY A 49 -7.71 5.61 -7.32
C GLY A 49 -7.20 4.24 -7.74
N TRP A 50 -8.08 3.26 -7.96
CA TRP A 50 -7.71 1.85 -8.12
C TRP A 50 -7.73 1.41 -9.59
N TYR A 51 -6.67 0.71 -10.02
CA TYR A 51 -6.48 0.30 -11.40
C TYR A 51 -6.00 -1.16 -11.50
N CYS A 52 -6.60 -1.95 -12.37
CA CYS A 52 -5.97 -3.14 -12.93
C CYS A 52 -5.01 -2.74 -14.05
N SER A 53 -4.12 -3.66 -14.46
CA SER A 53 -3.17 -3.40 -15.56
C SER A 53 -3.85 -2.95 -16.86
N ASP A 54 -5.02 -3.52 -17.18
CA ASP A 54 -5.75 -3.24 -18.44
C ASP A 54 -6.43 -1.87 -18.48
N CYS A 55 -6.55 -1.18 -17.34
CA CYS A 55 -7.21 0.13 -17.24
C CYS A 55 -6.24 1.26 -16.88
N LEU A 56 -4.93 1.00 -16.86
CA LEU A 56 -3.90 1.99 -16.49
C LEU A 56 -3.91 3.23 -17.40
N ASP A 57 -4.25 3.05 -18.67
CA ASP A 57 -4.37 4.12 -19.67
C ASP A 57 -5.45 5.15 -19.28
N LYS A 58 -6.56 4.71 -18.69
CA LYS A 58 -7.64 5.57 -18.18
C LYS A 58 -7.17 6.50 -17.07
N HIS A 59 -6.01 6.26 -16.46
CA HIS A 59 -5.46 7.17 -15.46
C HIS A 59 -5.25 8.58 -16.03
N GLU A 60 -4.80 8.69 -17.29
CA GLU A 60 -4.49 9.95 -17.95
C GLU A 60 -5.71 10.89 -18.06
N GLU A 61 -6.93 10.33 -18.05
CA GLU A 61 -8.18 11.09 -18.12
C GLU A 61 -8.51 11.86 -16.83
N ASN A 62 -7.89 11.52 -15.70
CA ASN A 62 -8.24 12.09 -14.38
C ASN A 62 -7.63 13.47 -14.10
N ASN A 63 -6.88 14.04 -15.05
CA ASN A 63 -6.16 15.31 -14.88
C ASN A 63 -5.32 15.35 -13.58
N CYS A 64 -4.74 14.20 -13.23
CA CYS A 64 -3.87 14.05 -12.07
C CYS A 64 -2.44 14.47 -12.42
N MET A 65 -1.70 14.99 -11.44
CA MET A 65 -0.29 15.33 -11.63
C MET A 65 0.62 14.11 -11.79
N TRP A 66 0.13 12.91 -11.47
CA TRP A 66 0.89 11.67 -11.52
C TRP A 66 0.72 11.02 -12.90
N ASP A 67 1.70 10.24 -13.31
CA ASP A 67 1.62 9.42 -14.54
C ASP A 67 1.30 7.97 -14.11
N SER A 68 0.73 7.19 -15.02
CA SER A 68 0.55 5.73 -14.94
C SER A 68 1.80 4.98 -14.41
N LYS A 69 3.00 5.48 -14.71
CA LYS A 69 4.29 4.92 -14.24
C LYS A 69 4.61 5.20 -12.77
N ASN A 70 3.91 6.15 -12.15
CA ASN A 70 4.12 6.61 -10.78
C ASN A 70 3.07 6.04 -9.81
N LEU A 71 2.19 5.16 -10.28
CA LEU A 71 1.24 4.48 -9.39
C LEU A 71 1.95 3.49 -8.49
N LEU A 72 1.43 3.36 -7.27
CA LEU A 72 1.98 2.45 -6.28
C LEU A 72 1.34 1.07 -6.44
N PRO A 73 2.09 -0.03 -6.24
CA PRO A 73 1.50 -1.36 -6.25
C PRO A 73 0.54 -1.55 -5.07
N VAL A 74 -0.52 -2.32 -5.29
CA VAL A 74 -1.42 -2.75 -4.23
C VAL A 74 -0.67 -3.73 -3.32
N VAL A 75 -0.69 -3.46 -2.02
CA VAL A 75 -0.04 -4.27 -0.98
C VAL A 75 -1.02 -4.61 0.13
N ASN A 76 -0.73 -5.67 0.88
CA ASN A 76 -1.53 -6.14 2.01
C ASN A 76 -1.39 -5.21 3.24
N SER A 77 -1.82 -3.96 3.09
CA SER A 77 -1.84 -2.93 4.12
C SER A 77 -3.23 -2.29 4.16
N PRO A 78 -3.85 -2.13 5.34
CA PRO A 78 -5.15 -1.46 5.46
C PRO A 78 -5.11 0.02 5.06
N ARG A 79 -3.90 0.58 4.85
CA ARG A 79 -3.71 1.99 4.44
C ARG A 79 -2.92 2.12 3.13
N VAL A 80 -2.98 1.10 2.27
CA VAL A 80 -2.39 1.18 0.93
C VAL A 80 -2.94 2.42 0.19
N GLY A 81 -2.04 3.20 -0.40
CA GLY A 81 -2.36 4.45 -1.12
C GLY A 81 -2.68 5.68 -0.26
N VAL A 82 -2.70 5.58 1.07
CA VAL A 82 -2.93 6.74 1.95
C VAL A 82 -1.62 7.41 2.35
N CYS A 83 -1.43 8.66 1.94
CA CYS A 83 -0.27 9.49 2.31
C CYS A 83 -0.58 10.43 3.51
N ALA A 84 0.44 11.15 3.98
CA ALA A 84 0.33 12.26 4.94
C ALA A 84 -0.35 11.95 6.30
N TYR A 85 -0.21 10.72 6.81
CA TYR A 85 -0.67 10.40 8.16
C TYR A 85 0.23 11.02 9.23
N THR A 86 -0.31 11.95 10.00
CA THR A 86 0.40 12.68 11.06
C THR A 86 0.16 12.13 12.47
N GLY A 87 -0.65 11.08 12.60
CA GLY A 87 -1.09 10.55 13.90
C GLY A 87 -2.04 11.50 14.63
N ASN A 88 -2.46 11.11 15.84
CA ASN A 88 -3.29 11.99 16.67
C ASN A 88 -2.44 13.15 17.21
N LYS A 89 -2.97 14.38 17.16
CA LYS A 89 -2.40 15.50 17.91
C LYS A 89 -2.37 15.13 19.40
N LYS A 90 -1.29 15.47 20.10
CA LYS A 90 -1.07 15.12 21.52
C LYS A 90 -2.21 15.61 22.44
N ASP A 91 -3.01 16.58 21.99
CA ASP A 91 -4.14 17.14 22.72
C ASP A 91 -5.43 16.29 22.67
N ASN A 92 -5.43 15.16 21.95
CA ASN A 92 -6.60 14.26 21.79
C ASN A 92 -6.38 12.86 22.36
N VAL A 93 -5.39 12.68 23.23
CA VAL A 93 -5.30 11.47 24.05
C VAL A 93 -6.20 11.68 25.27
N LYS A 94 -7.39 11.08 25.24
CA LYS A 94 -8.23 10.95 26.44
C LYS A 94 -7.55 10.07 27.48
#